data_AF-A0A961BBV0-F1
#
_entry.id   AF-A0A961BBV0-F1
#
_cell.length_a   1.000
_cell.length_b   1.000
_cell.length_c   1.000
_cell.angle_alpha   90.00
_cell.angle_beta   90.00
_cell.angle_gamma   90.00
#
_symmetry.space_group_name_H-M   'P 1'
#
loop_
_entity.id
_entity.type
_entity.pdbx_description
1 polymer ?
#
loop_
_entity_poly.entity_id
_entity_poly.type
_entity_poly.pdbx_seq_one_letter_code
_entity_poly.pdbx_strand_id
1 'polypeptide(L)' 'MRHELRHSESDGCHTFFPASQHPGDLPEDPCRIWTVEVPTWEAAQAAKHVFLGWEPYQPMTESTSTHNNP' A
#
# COMPACT_ATOMS: atom_id res chain seq x y z
N MET A 1 -0.39 -8.18 9.35
CA MET A 1 -0.89 -6.79 9.36
C MET A 1 -1.92 -6.68 8.26
N ARG A 2 -3.05 -6.01 8.52
CA ARG A 2 -4.09 -5.80 7.50
C ARG A 2 -3.81 -4.46 6.81
N HIS A 3 -3.95 -4.43 5.49
CA HIS A 3 -3.80 -3.22 4.69
C HIS A 3 -5.02 -3.06 3.79
N GLU A 4 -5.39 -1.82 3.51
CA GLU A 4 -6.53 -1.51 2.66
C GLU A 4 -6.18 -0.47 1.60
N LEU A 5 -6.81 -0.64 0.44
CA LEU A 5 -6.74 0.27 -0.69
C LEU A 5 -8.05 1.01 -0.80
N ARG A 6 -7.96 2.34 -0.78
CA ARG A 6 -9.10 3.24 -0.96
C ARG A 6 -8.97 3.97 -2.30
N HIS A 7 -10.09 4.09 -3.00
CA HIS A 7 -10.27 4.89 -4.21
C HIS A 7 -11.01 6.16 -3.85
N SER A 8 -10.43 7.33 -4.12
CA SER A 8 -11.10 8.60 -3.92
C SER A 8 -11.77 9.03 -5.22
N GLU A 9 -13.11 9.03 -5.27
CA GLU A 9 -13.86 9.49 -6.45
C GLU A 9 -13.60 10.97 -6.76
N SER A 10 -13.29 11.79 -5.74
CA SER A 10 -13.01 13.22 -5.91
C SER A 10 -11.69 13.52 -6.62
N ASP A 11 -10.68 12.67 -6.43
CA ASP A 11 -9.30 12.87 -6.92
C ASP A 11 -8.88 11.83 -7.98
N GLY A 12 -9.70 10.80 -8.24
CA GLY A 12 -9.35 9.65 -9.08
C GLY A 12 -8.14 8.85 -8.57
N CYS A 13 -7.70 9.11 -7.32
CA CYS A 13 -6.47 8.59 -6.75
C CYS A 13 -6.70 7.34 -5.91
N HIS A 14 -5.71 6.44 -5.94
CA HIS A 14 -5.69 5.20 -5.18
C HIS A 14 -4.69 5.30 -4.02
N THR A 15 -5.21 5.33 -2.79
CA THR A 15 -4.38 5.50 -1.60
C THR A 15 -4.37 4.23 -0.76
N PHE A 16 -3.19 3.83 -0.31
CA PHE A 16 -2.97 2.56 0.39
C PHE A 16 -2.54 2.82 1.83
N PHE A 17 -3.26 2.21 2.78
CA PHE A 17 -3.10 2.48 4.20
C PHE A 17 -2.92 1.18 5.01
N PRO A 18 -2.15 1.20 6.11
CA PRO A 18 -2.27 0.17 7.13
C PRO A 18 -3.66 0.26 7.73
N ALA A 19 -4.37 -0.87 7.79
CA ALA A 19 -5.61 -0.95 8.54
C ALA A 19 -5.24 -0.87 10.02
N SER A 20 -5.29 0.34 10.57
CA SER A 20 -5.16 0.56 12.01
C SER A 20 -6.13 -0.35 12.73
N GLN A 21 -5.71 -0.93 13.87
CA GLN A 21 -6.53 -1.81 14.71
C GLN A 21 -7.68 -1.06 15.40
N HIS A 22 -8.55 -0.41 14.63
CA HIS A 22 -9.86 0.01 15.09
C HIS A 22 -10.85 -1.10 14.70
N PRO A 23 -11.21 -2.01 15.64
CA PRO A 23 -12.25 -3.02 15.44
C PRO A 23 -13.64 -2.38 15.61
N GLY A 24 -13.87 -1.23 14.97
CA GLY A 24 -15.08 -0.46 15.15
C GLY A 24 -15.47 0.19 13.85
N ASP A 25 -16.39 -0.47 13.14
CA ASP A 25 -17.55 0.19 12.58
C ASP A 25 -17.27 1.51 11.83
N LEU A 26 -16.29 1.49 10.92
CA LEU A 26 -16.35 2.43 9.82
C LEU A 26 -17.38 1.84 8.85
N PRO A 27 -18.55 2.48 8.67
CA PRO A 27 -19.58 2.00 7.75
C PRO A 27 -18.89 1.78 6.41
N GLU A 28 -19.24 0.69 5.71
CA GLU A 28 -18.67 0.26 4.43
C GLU A 28 -18.21 1.47 3.63
N ASP A 29 -16.92 1.81 3.81
CA ASP A 29 -16.37 3.05 3.28
C ASP A 29 -16.51 2.88 1.77
N PRO A 30 -17.35 3.66 1.07
CA PRO A 30 -17.66 3.40 -0.34
C PRO A 30 -16.39 3.49 -1.21
N CYS A 31 -15.36 4.13 -0.65
CA CYS A 31 -14.04 4.25 -1.22
C CYS A 31 -13.17 2.99 -1.05
N ARG A 32 -13.48 2.03 -0.18
CA ARG A 32 -12.64 0.84 0.03
C ARG A 32 -12.87 -0.19 -1.07
N ILE A 33 -11.88 -0.33 -1.95
CA ILE A 33 -11.98 -1.22 -3.11
C ILE A 33 -11.22 -2.53 -2.94
N TRP A 34 -10.27 -2.61 -2.01
CA TRP A 34 -9.48 -3.82 -1.79
C TRP A 34 -8.85 -3.89 -0.39
N THR A 35 -8.62 -5.11 0.09
CA THR A 35 -8.02 -5.38 1.40
C THR A 35 -7.14 -6.61 1.30
N VAL A 36 -5.97 -6.57 1.95
CA VAL A 36 -5.02 -7.69 1.97
C VAL A 36 -4.45 -7.87 3.37
N GLU A 37 -4.23 -9.13 3.77
CA GLU A 37 -3.56 -9.49 5.01
C GLU A 37 -2.21 -10.12 4.71
N VAL A 38 -1.14 -9.43 5.14
CA VAL A 38 0.25 -9.83 4.87
C VAL A 38 1.14 -9.54 6.08
N PRO A 39 2.26 -10.27 6.22
CA PRO A 39 3.14 -10.08 7.37
C PRO A 39 3.95 -8.77 7.31
N THR A 40 4.21 -8.24 6.11
CA THR A 40 5.07 -7.06 5.90
C THR A 40 4.46 -6.05 4.94
N TRP A 41 4.91 -4.80 5.03
CA TRP A 41 4.47 -3.70 4.17
C TRP A 41 4.88 -3.90 2.71
N GLU A 42 6.06 -4.46 2.47
CA GLU A 42 6.59 -4.76 1.15
C GLU A 42 5.70 -5.78 0.42
N ALA A 43 5.25 -6.82 1.15
CA ALA A 43 4.30 -7.79 0.61
C ALA A 43 2.94 -7.13 0.29
N ALA A 44 2.55 -6.12 1.07
CA ALA A 44 1.32 -5.37 0.86
C ALA A 44 1.38 -4.51 -0.41
N GLN A 45 2.50 -3.81 -0.62
CA GLN A 45 2.76 -3.04 -1.85
C GLN A 45 2.83 -3.94 -3.08
N ALA A 46 3.53 -5.07 -2.99
CA ALA A 46 3.61 -6.04 -4.09
C ALA A 46 2.21 -6.54 -4.47
N ALA A 47 1.40 -6.92 -3.48
CA ALA A 47 0.04 -7.38 -3.72
C ALA A 47 -0.88 -6.27 -4.28
N LYS A 48 -0.71 -5.01 -3.83
CA LYS A 48 -1.40 -3.84 -4.40
C LYS A 48 -1.11 -3.68 -5.89
N HIS A 49 0.16 -3.78 -6.28
CA HIS A 49 0.56 -3.64 -7.69
C HIS A 49 -0.08 -4.74 -8.55
N VAL A 50 -0.08 -5.98 -8.07
CA VAL A 50 -0.77 -7.10 -8.74
C VAL A 50 -2.26 -6.83 -8.88
N PHE A 51 -2.93 -6.38 -7.80
CA PHE A 51 -4.36 -6.08 -7.82
C PHE A 51 -4.72 -4.96 -8.81
N LEU A 52 -3.89 -3.92 -8.89
CA LEU A 52 -4.09 -2.78 -9.80
C LEU A 52 -3.62 -3.06 -11.24
N GLY A 53 -3.04 -4.23 -11.51
CA GLY A 53 -2.44 -4.54 -12.81
C GLY A 53 -1.23 -3.66 -13.15
N TRP A 54 -0.58 -3.10 -12.13
CA TRP A 54 0.62 -2.29 -12.28
C TRP A 54 1.86 -3.16 -12.44
N GLU A 55 2.95 -2.58 -12.94
CA GLU A 55 4.24 -3.27 -12.97
C GLU A 55 4.65 -3.76 -11.57
N PRO A 56 5.35 -4.90 -11.46
CA PRO A 56 5.76 -5.45 -10.18
C PRO A 56 6.46 -4.40 -9.32
N TYR A 57 6.10 -4.31 -8.04
CA TYR A 57 6.74 -3.38 -7.12
C TYR A 57 8.24 -3.72 -7.00
N GLN A 58 9.08 -2.83 -7.52
CA GLN A 58 10.53 -2.87 -7.30
C GLN A 58 10.82 -1.92 -6.13
N PRO A 59 11.11 -2.44 -4.92
CA PRO A 59 11.57 -1.57 -3.86
C PRO A 59 12.81 -0.85 -4.39
N MET A 60 12.86 0.47 -4.24
CA MET A 60 14.11 1.20 -4.41
C MET A 60 15.07 0.60 -3.39
N THR A 61 15.94 -0.30 -3.83
CA THR A 61 17.13 -0.63 -3.07
C THR A 61 17.85 0.70 -2.97
N GLU A 62 17.81 1.29 -1.77
CA GLU A 62 18.56 2.48 -1.45
C GLU A 62 20.02 2.12 -1.72
N SER A 63 20.47 2.39 -2.95
CA SER A 63 21.86 2.29 -3.35
C SER A 63 22.55 3.33 -2.50
N THR A 64 22.96 2.89 -1.31
CA THR A 64 23.80 3.59 -0.38
C THR A 64 25.01 4.00 -1.19
N SER A 65 24.96 5.22 -1.71
CA SER A 65 26.11 5.86 -2.30
C SER A 65 26.99 6.16 -1.11
N THR A 66 27.81 5.19 -0.71
CA THR A 66 28.96 5.39 0.14
C THR A 66 29.85 6.37 -0.61
N HIS A 67 29.61 7.65 -0.37
CA HIS A 67 30.46 8.73 -0.81
C HIS A 67 31.74 8.64 0.01
N ASN A 68 32.67 7.77 -0.42
CA ASN A 68 34.05 7.81 0.02
C ASN A 68 34.62 9.15 -0.43
N ASN A 69 34.73 10.11 0.49
CA ASN A 69 35.44 11.34 0.24
C ASN A 69 36.91 11.13 0.66
N PRO A 70 37.90 11.39 -0.21
CA PRO A 70 39.34 11.20 0.05
C PRO A 70 39.91 12.04 1.19
#